data_AF-A0AAI8YRP3-F1
#
_entry.id   AF-A0AAI8YRP3-F1
#
_cell.length_a   1.000
_cell.length_b   1.000
_cell.length_c   1.000
_cell.angle_alpha   90.00
_cell.angle_beta   90.00
_cell.angle_gamma   90.00
#
_symmetry.space_group_name_H-M   'P 1'
#
loop_
_entity.id
_entity.type
_entity.pdbx_description
1 polymer ?
#
loop_
_entity_poly.entity_id
_entity_poly.type
_entity_poly.pdbx_seq_one_letter_code
_entity_poly.pdbx_strand_id
1 'polypeptide(L)'
;MTSDVFLTSWSLIHVLLACSLASIILLLVRTLCARNHRGKLAKNLGCYAWGPAYPYLDPIYGCDYVWENARNIFAHRFAQGVRERFQKYGPTYYSRVAFQNVIHTIDPRNLEVVMGSNNHHYDIIPHRRKLFRLLFGDGIFTYNGPEWKHSRHLVKGSIGTLKVDMGLLEKHSLILIENIRNIANATPTKAIDFVALANTYNFNAAAGFMFGKLSGQVPDDKSQFAADFASLNDMGQQMTIFIREHINFFFAKRITAAQERIFAFVDDCIEHALSLPKRESLMAKHDSVVEGLAAREKNIDRVRGETLNLFLAGYDTVRIGFTENGREATKRCIRPVIAGSCGAIIKNINLKNLDPPNTNAIRQSLLQNGVIFFRDQDLSPQQFLDFTSHFGEPVEYPFVNGIEGFPKIIQVLKKENERTNFGGVWHSDTTYLPEPPMASVLLARELPPFGGDTMFADQYLAYEALSDGLKSLLNGGLRCIQSSAKAAASKTREDRIADSGTQTDHMEQSHPVVRTHPETGRKALFVNVAHTDRFEGWTEEESRPLLEWLFRHQIQPEFTCRLRWEPNTIAFWDNRCVQHYPLNDYHGFRRRMLRVTLAGDKPV
;
A
#
# COMPACT_ATOMS: atom_id res chain seq x y z
N MET A 1 14.79 51.78 63.17
CA MET A 1 14.63 50.31 63.03
C MET A 1 14.43 50.02 61.56
N THR A 2 15.54 49.66 60.94
CA THR A 2 15.73 49.33 59.54
C THR A 2 15.26 47.91 59.24
N SER A 3 14.88 47.68 57.98
CA SER A 3 15.17 46.45 57.21
C SER A 3 14.79 45.10 57.84
N ASP A 4 13.59 44.57 57.60
CA ASP A 4 13.40 43.11 57.67
C ASP A 4 12.23 42.52 56.84
N VAL A 5 11.43 43.32 56.13
CA VAL A 5 10.26 42.79 55.37
C VAL A 5 10.50 42.62 53.86
N PHE A 6 11.65 43.05 53.34
CA PHE A 6 11.98 42.92 51.91
C PHE A 6 12.77 41.65 51.53
N LEU A 7 13.11 40.79 52.51
CA LEU A 7 13.97 39.60 52.28
C LEU A 7 13.21 38.28 52.00
N THR A 8 11.88 38.23 52.12
CA THR A 8 11.10 36.97 51.99
C THR A 8 10.40 36.77 50.65
N SER A 9 10.14 37.81 49.86
CA SER A 9 9.56 37.68 48.51
C SER A 9 10.62 37.45 47.43
N TRP A 10 11.83 37.96 47.63
CA TRP A 10 12.99 37.62 46.81
C TRP A 10 13.34 36.14 46.95
N SER A 11 13.30 35.57 48.15
CA SER A 11 13.64 34.16 48.36
C SER A 11 12.69 33.20 47.63
N LEU A 12 11.38 33.48 47.57
CA LEU A 12 10.42 32.61 46.87
C LEU A 12 10.62 32.64 45.34
N ILE A 13 10.89 33.81 44.76
CA ILE A 13 11.18 33.95 43.32
C ILE A 13 12.52 33.27 42.98
N HIS A 14 13.53 33.40 43.82
CA HIS A 14 14.83 32.74 43.63
C HIS A 14 14.72 31.23 43.81
N VAL A 15 13.89 30.75 44.74
CA VAL A 15 13.58 29.32 44.91
C VAL A 15 12.81 28.79 43.69
N LEU A 16 11.81 29.50 43.18
CA LEU A 16 11.08 29.11 41.98
C LEU A 16 11.97 29.13 40.72
N LEU A 17 12.83 30.14 40.58
CA LEU A 17 13.83 30.21 39.52
C LEU A 17 14.86 29.08 39.65
N ALA A 18 15.37 28.81 40.85
CA ALA A 18 16.31 27.72 41.11
C ALA A 18 15.66 26.35 40.86
N CYS A 19 14.40 26.14 41.26
CA CYS A 19 13.64 24.94 40.96
C CYS A 19 13.36 24.79 39.46
N SER A 20 13.05 25.87 38.75
CA SER A 20 12.88 25.85 37.29
C SER A 20 14.18 25.56 36.57
N LEU A 21 15.30 26.15 37.01
CA LEU A 21 16.62 25.95 36.45
C LEU A 21 17.11 24.53 36.73
N ALA A 22 16.91 24.03 37.95
CA ALA A 22 17.19 22.64 38.31
C ALA A 22 16.33 21.66 37.50
N SER A 23 15.06 21.97 37.24
CA SER A 23 14.19 21.15 36.39
C SER A 23 14.65 21.16 34.92
N ILE A 24 15.07 22.30 34.39
CA ILE A 24 15.64 22.45 33.05
C ILE A 24 16.96 21.66 32.94
N ILE A 25 17.83 21.76 33.95
CA ILE A 25 19.09 21.01 34.03
C ILE A 25 18.81 19.50 34.10
N LEU A 26 17.86 19.07 34.94
CA LEU A 26 17.49 17.65 35.05
C LEU A 26 16.93 17.12 33.72
N LEU A 27 16.12 17.92 33.02
CA LEU A 27 15.58 17.61 31.69
C LEU A 27 16.72 17.49 30.66
N LEU A 28 17.67 18.44 30.67
CA LEU A 28 18.87 18.42 29.82
C LEU A 28 19.74 17.19 30.09
N VAL A 29 20.02 16.87 31.35
CA VAL A 29 20.81 15.69 31.74
C VAL A 29 20.11 14.40 31.30
N ARG A 30 18.82 14.24 31.60
CA ARG A 30 18.04 13.06 31.15
C ARG A 30 18.05 12.92 29.63
N THR A 31 17.91 14.03 28.92
CA THR A 31 17.94 14.08 27.46
C THR A 31 19.31 13.67 26.91
N LEU A 32 20.39 14.21 27.47
CA LEU A 32 21.76 13.87 27.08
C LEU A 32 22.08 12.40 27.37
N CYS A 33 21.66 11.88 28.52
CA CYS A 33 21.78 10.46 28.85
C CYS A 33 21.01 9.57 27.86
N ALA A 34 19.75 9.91 27.56
CA ALA A 34 18.93 9.18 26.59
C ALA A 34 19.54 9.24 25.18
N ARG A 35 20.08 10.39 24.77
CA ARG A 35 20.78 10.57 23.49
C ARG A 35 22.03 9.70 23.42
N ASN A 36 22.84 9.67 24.47
CA ASN A 36 24.04 8.83 24.54
C ASN A 36 23.68 7.33 24.50
N HIS A 37 22.66 6.93 25.25
CA HIS A 37 22.17 5.54 25.24
C HIS A 37 21.66 5.12 23.87
N ARG A 38 20.81 5.93 23.23
CA ARG A 38 20.30 5.68 21.86
C ARG A 38 21.42 5.68 20.81
N GLY A 39 22.42 6.56 20.95
CA GLY A 39 23.59 6.60 20.07
C GLY A 39 24.46 5.34 20.18
N LYS A 40 24.65 4.82 21.39
CA LYS A 40 25.31 3.51 21.61
C LYS A 40 24.51 2.37 21.00
N LEU A 41 23.20 2.36 21.21
CA LEU A 41 22.31 1.34 20.65
C LEU A 41 22.32 1.35 19.11
N ALA A 42 22.25 2.53 18.49
CA ALA A 42 22.29 2.69 17.03
C ALA A 42 23.61 2.21 16.42
N LYS A 43 24.74 2.48 17.08
CA LYS A 43 26.06 1.95 16.67
C LYS A 43 26.13 0.43 16.77
N ASN A 44 25.61 -0.14 17.86
CA ASN A 44 25.62 -1.59 18.08
C ASN A 44 24.71 -2.34 17.10
N LEU A 45 23.60 -1.72 16.66
CA LEU A 45 22.63 -2.31 15.74
C LEU A 45 22.91 -2.00 14.25
N GLY A 46 24.01 -1.30 13.94
CA GLY A 46 24.38 -0.97 12.55
C GLY A 46 23.35 -0.10 11.82
N CYS A 47 22.63 0.78 12.53
CA CYS A 47 21.58 1.59 11.93
C CYS A 47 22.13 2.57 10.86
N TYR A 48 21.51 2.61 9.68
CA TYR A 48 21.86 3.52 8.58
C TYR A 48 21.66 5.01 8.92
N ALA A 49 22.24 5.88 8.10
CA ALA A 49 22.07 7.33 8.18
C ALA A 49 20.58 7.71 8.14
N TRP A 50 20.21 8.62 9.03
CA TRP A 50 18.84 9.10 9.22
C TRP A 50 18.23 9.59 7.90
N GLY A 51 16.96 9.27 7.63
CA GLY A 51 16.21 9.85 6.50
C GLY A 51 16.16 11.40 6.58
N PRO A 52 15.53 12.10 5.63
CA PRO A 52 15.51 13.56 5.65
C PRO A 52 14.94 14.12 6.98
N ALA A 53 15.61 15.14 7.52
CA ALA A 53 15.14 15.86 8.69
C ALA A 53 13.98 16.79 8.31
N TYR A 54 13.00 16.93 9.19
CA TYR A 54 12.10 18.07 9.10
C TYR A 54 12.93 19.38 9.12
N PRO A 55 12.70 20.33 8.20
CA PRO A 55 13.50 21.54 8.10
C PRO A 55 13.12 22.48 9.24
N TYR A 56 13.97 22.49 10.27
CA TYR A 56 13.76 23.30 11.46
C TYR A 56 14.15 24.75 11.24
N LEU A 57 13.24 25.68 11.53
CA LEU A 57 13.62 27.05 11.89
C LEU A 57 14.24 27.09 13.30
N ASP A 58 13.71 26.27 14.21
CA ASP A 58 14.24 26.05 15.57
C ASP A 58 14.63 24.57 15.76
N PRO A 59 15.90 24.19 15.54
CA PRO A 59 16.35 22.80 15.58
C PRO A 59 16.50 22.25 17.00
N ILE A 60 16.26 23.05 18.03
CA ILE A 60 16.43 22.68 19.44
C ILE A 60 15.09 22.24 20.02
N TYR A 61 14.08 23.10 19.93
CA TYR A 61 12.77 22.80 20.53
C TYR A 61 11.74 22.30 19.50
N GLY A 62 11.95 22.55 18.21
CA GLY A 62 11.02 22.14 17.15
C GLY A 62 9.69 22.90 17.21
N CYS A 63 9.72 24.15 17.67
CA CYS A 63 8.53 24.98 17.87
C CYS A 63 7.72 25.16 16.58
N ASP A 64 8.39 25.22 15.44
CA ASP A 64 7.82 25.28 14.09
C ASP A 64 7.05 24.02 13.72
N TYR A 65 7.60 22.84 14.03
CA TYR A 65 6.90 21.56 13.86
C TYR A 65 5.65 21.49 14.75
N VAL A 66 5.75 21.95 16.01
CA VAL A 66 4.61 22.00 16.95
C VAL A 66 3.55 22.99 16.44
N TRP A 67 3.97 24.16 15.97
CA TRP A 67 3.09 25.21 15.46
C TRP A 67 2.36 24.77 14.18
N GLU A 68 3.05 24.14 13.24
CA GLU A 68 2.43 23.60 12.03
C GLU A 68 1.34 22.56 12.37
N ASN A 69 1.63 21.67 13.32
CA ASN A 69 0.65 20.70 13.80
C ASN A 69 -0.53 21.38 14.49
N ALA A 70 -0.28 22.32 15.40
CA ALA A 70 -1.32 23.11 16.05
C ALA A 70 -2.24 23.79 15.03
N ARG A 71 -1.67 24.46 14.03
CA ARG A 71 -2.42 25.09 12.94
C ARG A 71 -3.28 24.09 12.18
N ASN A 72 -2.72 22.93 11.82
CA ASN A 72 -3.47 21.90 11.10
C ASN A 72 -4.59 21.28 11.96
N ILE A 73 -4.42 21.19 13.28
CA ILE A 73 -5.46 20.75 14.22
C ILE A 73 -6.59 21.78 14.32
N PHE A 74 -6.24 23.06 14.54
CA PHE A 74 -7.22 24.15 14.63
C PHE A 74 -7.98 24.35 13.31
N ALA A 75 -7.36 24.01 12.18
CA ALA A 75 -8.01 24.01 10.87
C ALA A 75 -8.67 22.67 10.50
N HIS A 76 -8.81 21.73 11.43
CA HIS A 76 -9.41 20.40 11.22
C HIS A 76 -8.81 19.58 10.06
N ARG A 77 -7.55 19.84 9.69
CA ARG A 77 -6.82 19.23 8.56
C ARG A 77 -5.56 18.49 8.99
N PHE A 78 -5.50 18.04 10.24
CA PHE A 78 -4.32 17.36 10.79
C PHE A 78 -3.86 16.16 9.94
N ALA A 79 -4.79 15.27 9.59
CA ALA A 79 -4.48 14.10 8.75
C ALA A 79 -3.96 14.50 7.36
N GLN A 80 -4.52 15.55 6.76
CA GLN A 80 -4.04 16.10 5.49
C GLN A 80 -2.62 16.67 5.65
N GLY A 81 -2.35 17.43 6.71
CA GLY A 81 -1.01 17.94 6.99
C GLY A 81 0.03 16.84 7.20
N VAL A 82 -0.34 15.74 7.87
CA VAL A 82 0.52 14.55 8.00
C VAL A 82 0.81 13.94 6.62
N ARG A 83 -0.20 13.81 5.76
CA ARG A 83 -0.05 13.28 4.39
C ARG A 83 0.87 14.16 3.53
N GLU A 84 0.66 15.47 3.55
CA GLU A 84 1.49 16.46 2.84
C GLU A 84 2.97 16.35 3.27
N ARG A 85 3.24 16.10 4.56
CA ARG A 85 4.61 15.87 5.04
C ARG A 85 5.23 14.57 4.53
N PHE A 86 4.50 13.46 4.50
CA PHE A 86 5.01 12.21 3.91
C PHE A 86 5.23 12.34 2.39
N GLN A 87 4.40 13.11 1.69
CA GLN A 87 4.62 13.42 0.28
C GLN A 87 5.88 14.26 0.08
N LYS A 88 6.12 15.23 0.96
CA LYS A 88 7.25 16.16 0.88
C LYS A 88 8.58 15.56 1.31
N TYR A 89 8.60 14.78 2.38
CA TYR A 89 9.82 14.24 3.00
C TYR A 89 10.04 12.75 2.73
N GLY A 90 9.16 12.13 1.94
CA GLY A 90 9.23 10.72 1.61
C GLY A 90 8.64 9.81 2.69
N PRO A 91 8.71 8.48 2.48
CA PRO A 91 8.00 7.49 3.29
C PRO A 91 8.56 7.36 4.71
N THR A 92 9.77 7.87 4.98
CA THR A 92 10.34 7.95 6.31
C THR A 92 11.08 9.27 6.50
N TYR A 93 10.72 10.03 7.53
CA TYR A 93 11.40 11.26 7.91
C TYR A 93 11.48 11.35 9.43
N TYR A 94 12.34 12.22 9.96
CA TYR A 94 12.41 12.43 11.41
C TYR A 94 12.12 13.87 11.80
N SER A 95 11.51 14.02 12.98
CA SER A 95 11.31 15.31 13.62
C SER A 95 12.00 15.32 14.99
N ARG A 96 12.40 16.49 15.47
CA ARG A 96 12.86 16.77 16.82
C ARG A 96 11.87 17.70 17.51
N VAL A 97 11.40 17.31 18.69
CA VAL A 97 10.59 18.17 19.57
C VAL A 97 11.16 18.06 20.97
N ALA A 98 11.47 19.20 21.60
CA ALA A 98 12.07 19.25 22.94
C ALA A 98 13.22 18.23 23.11
N PHE A 99 14.20 18.28 22.19
CA PHE A 99 15.35 17.38 22.13
C PHE A 99 15.08 15.88 21.86
N GLN A 100 13.82 15.47 21.71
CA GLN A 100 13.47 14.10 21.37
C GLN A 100 13.36 13.92 19.86
N ASN A 101 14.13 12.97 19.31
CA ASN A 101 13.93 12.54 17.93
C ASN A 101 12.71 11.60 17.87
N VAL A 102 11.81 11.90 16.93
CA VAL A 102 10.62 11.12 16.57
C VAL A 102 10.79 10.70 15.12
N ILE A 103 10.67 9.40 14.85
CA ILE A 103 10.70 8.86 13.50
C ILE A 103 9.26 8.70 13.03
N HIS A 104 8.97 9.27 11.86
CA HIS A 104 7.70 9.15 11.17
C HIS A 104 7.91 8.23 9.98
N THR A 105 7.18 7.12 9.90
CA THR A 105 7.34 6.17 8.79
C THR A 105 6.01 5.61 8.33
N ILE A 106 5.85 5.55 7.01
CA ILE A 106 4.85 4.77 6.28
C ILE A 106 5.53 3.74 5.36
N ASP A 107 6.85 3.57 5.48
CA ASP A 107 7.60 2.58 4.69
C ASP A 107 7.15 1.18 5.11
N PRO A 108 6.62 0.36 4.19
CA PRO A 108 6.14 -0.99 4.50
C PRO A 108 7.16 -1.86 5.20
N ARG A 109 8.46 -1.74 4.87
CA ARG A 109 9.53 -2.54 5.49
C ARG A 109 9.76 -2.14 6.93
N ASN A 110 9.70 -0.85 7.25
CA ASN A 110 9.81 -0.38 8.63
C ASN A 110 8.60 -0.83 9.45
N LEU A 111 7.40 -0.74 8.87
CA LEU A 111 6.18 -1.23 9.53
C LEU A 111 6.24 -2.74 9.76
N GLU A 112 6.72 -3.52 8.79
CA GLU A 112 6.92 -4.96 8.92
C GLU A 112 7.89 -5.29 10.05
N VAL A 113 9.04 -4.62 10.12
CA VAL A 113 10.03 -4.82 11.20
C VAL A 113 9.45 -4.45 12.56
N VAL A 114 8.76 -3.32 12.68
CA VAL A 114 8.13 -2.89 13.94
C VAL A 114 7.10 -3.92 14.39
N MET A 115 6.21 -4.35 13.49
CA MET A 115 5.16 -5.32 13.76
C MET A 115 5.72 -6.74 14.03
N GLY A 116 6.82 -7.10 13.37
CA GLY A 116 7.52 -8.39 13.52
C GLY A 116 8.38 -8.48 14.78
N SER A 117 8.83 -7.34 15.32
CA SER A 117 9.67 -7.28 16.53
C SER A 117 8.94 -7.65 17.83
N ASN A 118 7.62 -7.90 17.78
CA ASN A 118 6.76 -8.18 18.94
C ASN A 118 6.97 -7.16 20.10
N ASN A 119 7.19 -5.89 19.76
CA ASN A 119 7.43 -4.78 20.69
C ASN A 119 8.67 -4.92 21.60
N HIS A 120 9.61 -5.83 21.33
CA HIS A 120 10.82 -5.98 22.15
C HIS A 120 11.71 -4.72 22.19
N HIS A 121 11.61 -3.89 21.16
CA HIS A 121 12.41 -2.67 21.02
C HIS A 121 11.56 -1.38 20.99
N TYR A 122 10.23 -1.50 20.98
CA TYR A 122 9.29 -0.41 20.71
C TYR A 122 8.13 -0.42 21.71
N ASP A 123 8.42 -0.04 22.95
CA ASP A 123 7.42 0.03 24.01
C ASP A 123 6.35 1.12 23.76
N ILE A 124 5.11 0.81 24.15
CA ILE A 124 4.05 1.83 24.24
C ILE A 124 4.43 2.84 25.33
N ILE A 125 4.59 4.10 24.92
CA ILE A 125 5.00 5.23 25.78
C ILE A 125 4.04 5.36 26.99
N PRO A 126 4.54 5.56 28.24
CA PRO A 126 3.72 5.57 29.45
C PRO A 126 2.51 6.51 29.40
N HIS A 127 2.66 7.69 28.79
CA HIS A 127 1.57 8.64 28.66
C HIS A 127 0.43 8.11 27.76
N ARG A 128 0.78 7.56 26.59
CA ARG A 128 -0.19 6.93 25.69
C ARG A 128 -0.89 5.75 26.38
N ARG A 129 -0.13 4.93 27.11
CA ARG A 129 -0.68 3.83 27.89
C ARG A 129 -1.69 4.30 28.92
N LYS A 130 -1.35 5.33 29.72
CA LYS A 130 -2.24 5.89 30.74
C LYS A 130 -3.53 6.42 30.14
N LEU A 131 -3.43 7.12 29.00
CA LEU A 131 -4.60 7.64 28.29
C LEU A 131 -5.47 6.50 27.73
N PHE A 132 -4.90 5.57 26.98
CA PHE A 132 -5.67 4.44 26.41
C PHE A 132 -6.29 3.57 27.50
N ARG A 133 -5.58 3.34 28.60
CA ARG A 133 -6.11 2.62 29.77
C ARG A 133 -7.30 3.34 30.39
N LEU A 134 -7.22 4.67 30.51
CA LEU A 134 -8.32 5.50 31.01
C LEU A 134 -9.55 5.39 30.10
N LEU A 135 -9.39 5.26 28.79
CA LEU A 135 -10.53 5.26 27.87
C LEU A 135 -11.11 3.86 27.66
N PHE A 136 -10.25 2.85 27.45
CA PHE A 136 -10.65 1.53 26.95
C PHE A 136 -10.24 0.38 27.86
N GLY A 137 -9.69 0.67 29.04
CA GLY A 137 -9.20 -0.35 29.98
C GLY A 137 -7.88 -0.98 29.53
N ASP A 138 -7.50 -2.06 30.20
CA ASP A 138 -6.26 -2.78 29.89
C ASP A 138 -6.45 -3.84 28.81
N GLY A 139 -5.69 -3.74 27.72
CA GLY A 139 -5.78 -4.68 26.62
C GLY A 139 -4.59 -4.59 25.68
N ILE A 140 -4.75 -5.13 24.46
CA ILE A 140 -3.66 -5.22 23.47
C ILE A 140 -2.99 -3.87 23.11
N PHE A 141 -3.67 -2.72 23.27
CA PHE A 141 -3.08 -1.39 23.05
C PHE A 141 -2.49 -0.72 24.30
N THR A 142 -2.54 -1.37 25.47
CA THR A 142 -1.92 -0.86 26.69
C THR A 142 -0.83 -1.81 27.24
N TYR A 143 -0.85 -3.08 26.85
CA TYR A 143 0.15 -4.06 27.26
C TYR A 143 1.44 -4.00 26.42
N ASN A 144 2.56 -4.32 27.08
CA ASN A 144 3.86 -4.56 26.45
C ASN A 144 4.40 -5.94 26.84
N GLY A 145 5.38 -6.44 26.08
CA GLY A 145 6.17 -7.61 26.47
C GLY A 145 5.32 -8.89 26.69
N PRO A 146 5.52 -9.61 27.80
CA PRO A 146 4.79 -10.86 28.08
C PRO A 146 3.26 -10.70 28.09
N GLU A 147 2.75 -9.62 28.70
CA GLU A 147 1.30 -9.35 28.76
C GLU A 147 0.70 -9.13 27.36
N TRP A 148 1.43 -8.42 26.49
CA TRP A 148 1.00 -8.24 25.10
C TRP A 148 1.00 -9.56 24.33
N LYS A 149 1.99 -10.43 24.54
CA LYS A 149 2.03 -11.75 23.92
C LYS A 149 0.84 -12.61 24.37
N HIS A 150 0.52 -12.56 25.66
CA HIS A 150 -0.63 -13.26 26.22
C HIS A 150 -1.94 -12.75 25.60
N SER A 151 -2.14 -11.43 25.61
CA SER A 151 -3.25 -10.74 24.93
C SER A 151 -3.40 -11.17 23.47
N ARG A 152 -2.31 -11.15 22.70
CA ARG A 152 -2.31 -11.60 21.29
C ARG A 152 -2.75 -13.06 21.13
N HIS A 153 -2.35 -13.95 22.03
CA HIS A 153 -2.79 -15.35 21.98
C HIS A 153 -4.29 -15.48 22.28
N LEU A 154 -4.79 -14.76 23.29
CA LEU A 154 -6.22 -14.71 23.61
C LEU A 154 -7.04 -14.22 22.43
N VAL A 155 -6.66 -13.08 21.84
CA VAL A 155 -7.31 -12.49 20.67
C VAL A 155 -7.27 -13.44 19.48
N LYS A 156 -6.10 -13.98 19.13
CA LYS A 156 -5.93 -14.90 17.99
C LYS A 156 -6.79 -16.16 18.16
N GLY A 157 -6.81 -16.74 19.35
CA GLY A 157 -7.64 -17.90 19.66
C GLY A 157 -9.12 -17.59 19.50
N SER A 158 -9.57 -16.45 20.02
CA SER A 158 -10.97 -16.02 19.99
C SER A 158 -11.46 -15.79 18.55
N ILE A 159 -10.69 -15.06 17.74
CA ILE A 159 -11.01 -14.79 16.33
C ILE A 159 -10.93 -16.07 15.48
N GLY A 160 -9.92 -16.91 15.71
CA GLY A 160 -9.75 -18.16 14.95
C GLY A 160 -10.89 -19.17 15.15
N THR A 161 -11.63 -19.04 16.26
CA THR A 161 -12.83 -19.82 16.55
C THR A 161 -14.12 -19.06 16.32
N LEU A 162 -14.11 -17.94 15.61
CA LEU A 162 -15.34 -17.21 15.34
C LEU A 162 -16.12 -17.91 14.22
N LYS A 163 -17.43 -18.08 14.42
CA LYS A 163 -18.35 -18.51 13.38
C LYS A 163 -18.58 -17.33 12.43
N VAL A 164 -18.02 -17.42 11.24
CA VAL A 164 -18.27 -16.43 10.19
C VAL A 164 -19.70 -16.61 9.67
N ASP A 165 -20.64 -15.78 10.15
CA ASP A 165 -22.01 -15.70 9.61
C ASP A 165 -22.03 -14.68 8.45
N MET A 166 -21.96 -15.18 7.21
CA MET A 166 -22.12 -14.32 6.02
C MET A 166 -23.49 -13.64 5.95
N GLY A 167 -24.51 -14.21 6.61
CA GLY A 167 -25.84 -13.62 6.73
C GLY A 167 -25.87 -12.38 7.64
N LEU A 168 -24.87 -12.16 8.50
CA LEU A 168 -24.76 -10.95 9.33
C LEU A 168 -24.59 -9.69 8.46
N LEU A 169 -23.81 -9.80 7.38
CA LEU A 169 -23.62 -8.72 6.41
C LEU A 169 -24.93 -8.39 5.69
N GLU A 170 -25.65 -9.42 5.25
CA GLU A 170 -26.95 -9.29 4.60
C GLU A 170 -27.98 -8.63 5.54
N LYS A 171 -28.07 -9.10 6.79
CA LYS A 171 -28.95 -8.52 7.82
C LYS A 171 -28.67 -7.03 8.03
N HIS A 172 -27.41 -6.63 8.20
CA HIS A 172 -27.07 -5.21 8.37
C HIS A 172 -27.36 -4.38 7.11
N SER A 173 -27.19 -4.97 5.92
CA SER A 173 -27.49 -4.30 4.65
C SER A 173 -28.99 -4.06 4.49
N LEU A 174 -29.82 -5.04 4.85
CA LEU A 174 -31.28 -4.91 4.87
C LEU A 174 -31.74 -3.83 5.85
N ILE A 175 -31.13 -3.74 7.03
CA ILE A 175 -31.42 -2.70 8.02
C ILE A 175 -31.05 -1.31 7.51
N LEU A 176 -29.93 -1.16 6.82
CA LEU A 176 -29.56 0.08 6.16
C LEU A 176 -30.59 0.48 5.09
N ILE A 177 -31.03 -0.47 4.26
CA ILE A 177 -32.06 -0.24 3.23
C ILE A 177 -33.39 0.20 3.87
N GLU A 178 -33.80 -0.45 4.96
CA GLU A 178 -35.00 -0.10 5.70
C GLU A 178 -34.92 1.30 6.30
N ASN A 179 -33.77 1.66 6.90
CA ASN A 179 -33.54 3.02 7.41
C ASN A 179 -33.57 4.08 6.31
N ILE A 180 -32.99 3.79 5.13
CA ILE A 180 -33.06 4.66 3.95
C ILE A 180 -34.52 4.86 3.52
N ARG A 181 -35.33 3.78 3.45
CA ARG A 181 -36.77 3.88 3.13
C ARG A 181 -37.51 4.72 4.15
N ASN A 182 -37.28 4.49 5.45
CA ASN A 182 -37.97 5.23 6.51
C ASN A 182 -37.66 6.73 6.44
N ILE A 183 -36.40 7.10 6.21
CA ILE A 183 -35.99 8.51 6.05
C ILE A 183 -36.57 9.11 4.76
N ALA A 184 -36.55 8.36 3.66
CA ALA A 184 -37.13 8.80 2.39
C ALA A 184 -38.65 9.01 2.50
N ASN A 185 -39.35 8.14 3.22
CA ASN A 185 -40.79 8.25 3.47
C ASN A 185 -41.14 9.40 4.41
N ALA A 186 -40.33 9.63 5.46
CA ALA A 186 -40.57 10.68 6.45
C ALA A 186 -40.17 12.08 5.93
N THR A 187 -39.18 12.16 5.04
CA THR A 187 -38.67 13.43 4.49
C THR A 187 -38.37 13.34 2.98
N PRO A 188 -39.41 13.27 2.11
CA PRO A 188 -39.26 12.98 0.68
C PRO A 188 -38.43 14.01 -0.11
N THR A 189 -38.34 15.24 0.38
CA THR A 189 -37.66 16.37 -0.28
C THR A 189 -36.28 16.68 0.30
N LYS A 190 -35.85 15.96 1.35
CA LYS A 190 -34.60 16.25 2.06
C LYS A 190 -33.50 15.30 1.61
N ALA A 191 -32.32 15.85 1.29
CA ALA A 191 -31.16 15.04 0.94
C ALA A 191 -30.82 14.07 2.09
N ILE A 192 -30.63 12.79 1.76
CA ILE A 192 -30.25 11.76 2.73
C ILE A 192 -28.74 11.85 2.96
N ASP A 193 -28.33 12.02 4.22
CA ASP A 193 -26.92 11.97 4.60
C ASP A 193 -26.41 10.52 4.61
N PHE A 194 -25.88 10.10 3.47
CA PHE A 194 -25.31 8.76 3.31
C PHE A 194 -24.08 8.53 4.19
N VAL A 195 -23.32 9.59 4.55
CA VAL A 195 -22.13 9.45 5.40
C VAL A 195 -22.55 9.09 6.82
N ALA A 196 -23.57 9.77 7.36
CA ALA A 196 -24.14 9.43 8.66
C ALA A 196 -24.66 7.99 8.69
N LEU A 197 -25.42 7.58 7.66
CA LEU A 197 -25.95 6.22 7.54
C LEU A 197 -24.87 5.15 7.43
N ALA A 198 -23.82 5.40 6.63
CA ALA A 198 -22.69 4.49 6.52
C ALA A 198 -21.94 4.34 7.85
N ASN A 199 -21.75 5.42 8.60
CA ASN A 199 -21.13 5.36 9.93
C ASN A 199 -21.97 4.53 10.91
N THR A 200 -23.29 4.69 10.91
CA THR A 200 -24.21 3.86 11.72
C THR A 200 -24.15 2.39 11.32
N TYR A 201 -24.16 2.09 10.01
CA TYR A 201 -24.01 0.73 9.50
C TYR A 201 -22.70 0.09 9.97
N ASN A 202 -21.59 0.82 9.87
CA ASN A 202 -20.26 0.34 10.26
C ASN A 202 -20.17 0.06 11.75
N PHE A 203 -20.70 0.97 12.58
CA PHE A 203 -20.78 0.77 14.01
C PHE A 203 -21.56 -0.50 14.35
N ASN A 204 -22.72 -0.69 13.73
CA ASN A 204 -23.57 -1.87 13.93
C ASN A 204 -22.87 -3.16 13.45
N ALA A 205 -22.15 -3.11 12.33
CA ALA A 205 -21.38 -4.24 11.83
C ALA A 205 -20.27 -4.65 12.80
N ALA A 206 -19.49 -3.68 13.28
CA ALA A 206 -18.46 -3.92 14.28
C ALA A 206 -19.08 -4.43 15.59
N ALA A 207 -20.20 -3.86 16.04
CA ALA A 207 -20.85 -4.24 17.29
C ALA A 207 -21.44 -5.65 17.23
N GLY A 208 -22.11 -6.00 16.12
CA GLY A 208 -22.65 -7.35 15.90
C GLY A 208 -21.54 -8.40 15.89
N PHE A 209 -20.41 -8.10 15.25
CA PHE A 209 -19.25 -8.99 15.23
C PHE A 209 -18.59 -9.15 16.61
N MET A 210 -18.46 -8.05 17.35
CA MET A 210 -17.76 -8.05 18.64
C MET A 210 -18.62 -8.63 19.77
N PHE A 211 -19.88 -8.24 19.85
CA PHE A 211 -20.76 -8.52 20.99
C PHE A 211 -21.86 -9.56 20.71
N GLY A 212 -22.04 -10.00 19.46
CA GLY A 212 -23.07 -10.99 19.10
C GLY A 212 -24.52 -10.48 19.15
N LYS A 213 -24.74 -9.22 19.56
CA LYS A 213 -26.06 -8.59 19.60
C LYS A 213 -26.33 -7.83 18.30
N LEU A 214 -27.40 -8.20 17.59
CA LEU A 214 -27.92 -7.48 16.42
C LEU A 214 -28.49 -6.12 16.83
N SER A 215 -28.49 -5.15 15.91
CA SER A 215 -29.03 -3.81 16.12
C SER A 215 -30.51 -3.84 16.50
N GLY A 216 -30.80 -3.91 17.79
CA GLY A 216 -32.16 -3.97 18.38
C GLY A 216 -32.18 -4.58 19.77
N GLN A 217 -31.13 -5.33 20.15
CA GLN A 217 -30.98 -5.98 21.46
C GLN A 217 -29.88 -5.35 22.34
N VAL A 218 -29.19 -4.35 21.80
CA VAL A 218 -28.47 -3.34 22.60
C VAL A 218 -29.55 -2.43 23.17
N PRO A 219 -29.59 -2.15 24.50
CA PRO A 219 -30.64 -1.36 25.13
C PRO A 219 -30.94 -0.07 24.37
N ASP A 220 -32.18 0.43 24.47
CA ASP A 220 -32.85 1.46 23.63
C ASP A 220 -32.07 2.75 23.29
N ASP A 221 -30.86 2.93 23.81
CA ASP A 221 -29.99 4.06 23.52
C ASP A 221 -28.77 3.69 22.65
N LYS A 222 -29.03 3.02 21.51
CA LYS A 222 -28.02 2.81 20.44
C LYS A 222 -27.32 4.11 20.06
N SER A 223 -28.04 5.24 20.16
CA SER A 223 -27.51 6.59 19.99
C SER A 223 -26.46 6.92 21.03
N GLN A 224 -26.70 6.66 22.32
CA GLN A 224 -25.82 7.11 23.40
C GLN A 224 -24.59 6.24 23.58
N PHE A 225 -24.64 4.90 23.45
CA PHE A 225 -23.41 4.10 23.47
C PHE A 225 -22.50 4.46 22.29
N ALA A 226 -23.07 4.58 21.08
CA ALA A 226 -22.31 5.00 19.90
C ALA A 226 -21.78 6.44 20.03
N ALA A 227 -22.59 7.37 20.55
CA ALA A 227 -22.20 8.76 20.76
C ALA A 227 -21.13 8.88 21.87
N ASP A 228 -21.27 8.14 22.96
CA ASP A 228 -20.30 8.09 24.05
C ASP A 228 -18.99 7.49 23.56
N PHE A 229 -19.03 6.37 22.83
CA PHE A 229 -17.82 5.74 22.28
C PHE A 229 -17.12 6.64 21.26
N ALA A 230 -17.88 7.24 20.34
CA ALA A 230 -17.33 8.20 19.38
C ALA A 230 -16.74 9.43 20.09
N SER A 231 -17.44 9.98 21.08
CA SER A 231 -16.98 11.13 21.86
C SER A 231 -15.73 10.80 22.66
N LEU A 232 -15.63 9.60 23.24
CA LEU A 232 -14.49 9.11 23.99
C LEU A 232 -13.27 8.89 23.08
N ASN A 233 -13.48 8.31 21.89
CA ASN A 233 -12.44 8.13 20.88
C ASN A 233 -11.90 9.48 20.37
N ASP A 234 -12.80 10.39 19.96
CA ASP A 234 -12.41 11.72 19.47
C ASP A 234 -11.65 12.52 20.55
N MET A 235 -12.06 12.42 21.82
CA MET A 235 -11.32 13.01 22.94
C MET A 235 -9.95 12.37 23.14
N GLY A 236 -9.82 11.04 23.05
CA GLY A 236 -8.54 10.34 23.13
C GLY A 236 -7.56 10.75 22.03
N GLN A 237 -8.05 10.94 20.81
CA GLN A 237 -7.26 11.47 19.69
C GLN A 237 -6.79 12.90 19.99
N GLN A 238 -7.67 13.78 20.47
CA GLN A 238 -7.30 15.16 20.82
C GLN A 238 -6.31 15.25 21.99
N MET A 239 -6.45 14.40 23.02
CA MET A 239 -5.57 14.38 24.19
C MET A 239 -4.19 13.78 23.91
N THR A 240 -4.08 12.84 22.96
CA THR A 240 -2.77 12.32 22.53
C THR A 240 -1.91 13.41 21.88
N ILE A 241 -2.55 14.43 21.29
CA ILE A 241 -1.92 15.50 20.53
C ILE A 241 -1.48 16.66 21.42
N PHE A 242 -2.28 17.03 22.42
CA PHE A 242 -1.89 17.99 23.44
C PHE A 242 -1.26 17.25 24.61
N ILE A 243 0.08 17.23 24.69
CA ILE A 243 0.86 16.72 25.82
C ILE A 243 0.47 17.49 27.10
N ARG A 244 -0.69 17.19 27.68
CA ARG A 244 -1.19 17.81 28.90
C ARG A 244 -1.34 16.72 29.93
N GLU A 245 -0.39 16.71 30.87
CA GLU A 245 -0.49 15.90 32.09
C GLU A 245 -1.64 16.35 33.02
N HIS A 246 -2.33 17.44 32.68
CA HIS A 246 -3.47 17.96 33.42
C HIS A 246 -4.75 17.86 32.60
N ILE A 247 -5.42 16.72 32.74
CA ILE A 247 -6.83 16.57 32.36
C ILE A 247 -7.62 17.57 33.21
N ASN A 248 -8.29 18.53 32.56
CA ASN A 248 -9.12 19.51 33.27
C ASN A 248 -10.31 18.78 33.94
N PHE A 249 -10.68 19.17 35.16
CA PHE A 249 -11.69 18.54 36.01
C PHE A 249 -13.04 18.29 35.30
N PHE A 250 -13.47 19.23 34.45
CA PHE A 250 -14.72 19.09 33.69
C PHE A 250 -14.64 18.00 32.60
N PHE A 251 -13.47 17.83 31.97
CA PHE A 251 -13.24 16.76 31.00
C PHE A 251 -13.16 15.40 31.69
N ALA A 252 -12.54 15.33 32.87
CA ALA A 252 -12.47 14.11 33.66
C ALA A 252 -13.88 13.57 33.99
N LYS A 253 -14.80 14.42 34.48
CA LYS A 253 -16.18 14.01 34.80
C LYS A 253 -16.95 13.46 33.58
N ARG A 254 -16.83 14.11 32.42
CA ARG A 254 -17.51 13.67 31.19
C ARG A 254 -16.96 12.35 30.66
N ILE A 255 -15.63 12.17 30.74
CA ILE A 255 -14.95 10.93 30.37
C ILE A 255 -15.40 9.78 31.28
N THR A 256 -15.40 9.99 32.61
CA THR A 256 -15.81 8.97 33.58
C THR A 256 -17.25 8.51 33.34
N ALA A 257 -18.20 9.43 33.14
CA ALA A 257 -19.60 9.05 32.93
C ALA A 257 -19.83 8.28 31.61
N ALA A 258 -19.17 8.69 30.51
CA ALA A 258 -19.24 7.97 29.24
C ALA A 258 -18.58 6.58 29.33
N GLN A 259 -17.44 6.51 30.00
CA GLN A 259 -16.71 5.26 30.24
C GLN A 259 -17.54 4.28 31.06
N GLU A 260 -18.15 4.72 32.16
CA GLU A 260 -18.98 3.87 33.03
C GLU A 260 -20.13 3.22 32.24
N ARG A 261 -20.80 3.98 31.36
CA ARG A 261 -21.87 3.44 30.51
C ARG A 261 -21.35 2.45 29.48
N ILE A 262 -20.21 2.75 28.84
CA ILE A 262 -19.56 1.85 27.89
C ILE A 262 -19.17 0.54 28.59
N PHE A 263 -18.56 0.63 29.77
CA PHE A 263 -18.08 -0.52 30.53
C PHE A 263 -19.24 -1.38 31.00
N ALA A 264 -20.29 -0.77 31.55
CA ALA A 264 -21.51 -1.48 31.97
C ALA A 264 -22.15 -2.26 30.82
N PHE A 265 -22.22 -1.69 29.62
CA PHE A 265 -22.75 -2.40 28.45
C PHE A 265 -21.88 -3.60 28.04
N VAL A 266 -20.56 -3.42 28.03
CA VAL A 266 -19.63 -4.50 27.67
C VAL A 266 -19.66 -5.60 28.73
N ASP A 267 -19.77 -5.25 30.01
CA ASP A 267 -19.86 -6.20 31.12
C ASP A 267 -21.10 -7.05 31.05
N ASP A 268 -22.27 -6.48 30.74
CA ASP A 268 -23.49 -7.24 30.48
C ASP A 268 -23.29 -8.28 29.36
N CYS A 269 -22.57 -7.91 28.29
CA CYS A 269 -22.26 -8.83 27.21
C CYS A 269 -21.28 -9.94 27.65
N ILE A 270 -20.31 -9.63 28.50
CA ILE A 270 -19.34 -10.59 29.03
C ILE A 270 -20.02 -11.55 30.01
N GLU A 271 -20.82 -11.04 30.93
CA GLU A 271 -21.58 -11.84 31.89
C GLU A 271 -22.54 -12.78 31.18
N HIS A 272 -23.23 -12.29 30.15
CA HIS A 272 -24.04 -13.14 29.28
C HIS A 272 -23.20 -14.25 28.64
N ALA A 273 -22.06 -13.90 28.03
CA ALA A 273 -21.18 -14.88 27.40
C ALA A 273 -20.62 -15.93 28.39
N LEU A 274 -20.31 -15.52 29.62
CA LEU A 274 -19.85 -16.41 30.69
C LEU A 274 -20.98 -17.31 31.23
N SER A 275 -22.24 -16.87 31.11
CA SER A 275 -23.42 -17.65 31.52
C SER A 275 -23.79 -18.78 30.55
N LEU A 276 -23.29 -18.73 29.31
CA LEU A 276 -23.58 -19.75 28.29
C LEU A 276 -23.00 -21.12 28.69
N PRO A 277 -23.66 -22.24 28.28
CA PRO A 277 -23.15 -23.57 28.56
C PRO A 277 -21.72 -23.74 28.06
N LYS A 278 -20.83 -24.25 28.93
CA LYS A 278 -19.45 -24.51 28.56
C LYS A 278 -19.41 -25.52 27.42
N ARG A 279 -18.81 -25.12 26.31
CA ARG A 279 -18.58 -26.01 25.18
C ARG A 279 -17.44 -26.96 25.53
N GLU A 280 -17.56 -28.23 25.14
CA GLU A 280 -16.61 -29.29 25.46
C GLU A 280 -15.18 -29.00 24.98
N SER A 281 -15.03 -28.14 23.96
CA SER A 281 -13.75 -27.74 23.40
C SER A 281 -13.60 -26.21 23.34
N LEU A 282 -12.43 -25.71 23.76
CA LEU A 282 -11.99 -24.33 23.56
C LEU A 282 -11.82 -23.97 22.06
N MET A 283 -11.83 -24.95 21.16
CA MET A 283 -11.81 -24.74 19.71
C MET A 283 -13.22 -24.64 19.09
N ALA A 284 -14.28 -24.77 19.88
CA ALA A 284 -15.65 -24.69 19.39
C ALA A 284 -15.96 -23.30 18.82
N LYS A 285 -16.74 -23.23 17.73
CA LYS A 285 -16.99 -21.99 16.98
C LYS A 285 -17.95 -21.03 17.68
N HIS A 286 -17.49 -19.92 18.25
CA HIS A 286 -18.29 -18.91 18.97
C HIS A 286 -19.05 -17.96 18.04
N ASP A 287 -20.14 -17.37 18.51
CA ASP A 287 -20.98 -16.49 17.70
C ASP A 287 -20.52 -15.02 17.77
N SER A 288 -19.69 -14.67 18.76
CA SER A 288 -19.08 -13.35 18.92
C SER A 288 -17.63 -13.39 19.43
N VAL A 289 -16.89 -12.30 19.25
CA VAL A 289 -15.51 -12.18 19.77
C VAL A 289 -15.49 -12.18 21.30
N VAL A 290 -16.46 -11.51 21.95
CA VAL A 290 -16.61 -11.51 23.41
C VAL A 290 -16.78 -12.93 23.96
N GLU A 291 -17.60 -13.77 23.32
CA GLU A 291 -17.75 -15.17 23.72
C GLU A 291 -16.44 -15.95 23.58
N GLY A 292 -15.71 -15.74 22.50
CA GLY A 292 -14.40 -16.37 22.30
C GLY A 292 -13.41 -15.96 23.39
N LEU A 293 -13.40 -14.70 23.78
CA LEU A 293 -12.54 -14.18 24.84
C LEU A 293 -12.97 -14.72 26.21
N ALA A 294 -14.26 -14.65 26.55
CA ALA A 294 -14.82 -15.12 27.81
C ALA A 294 -14.65 -16.64 28.01
N ALA A 295 -14.61 -17.42 26.92
CA ALA A 295 -14.30 -18.85 27.00
C ALA A 295 -12.84 -19.14 27.41
N ARG A 296 -11.92 -18.18 27.19
CA ARG A 296 -10.47 -18.34 27.37
C ARG A 296 -9.92 -17.57 28.57
N GLU A 297 -10.60 -16.51 28.98
CA GLU A 297 -10.23 -15.63 30.07
C GLU A 297 -11.43 -15.39 30.98
N LYS A 298 -11.24 -15.58 32.29
CA LYS A 298 -12.28 -15.41 33.30
C LYS A 298 -12.27 -14.03 33.96
N ASN A 299 -11.15 -13.32 33.86
CA ASN A 299 -11.03 -11.97 34.37
C ASN A 299 -11.85 -11.01 33.50
N ILE A 300 -12.98 -10.54 34.02
CA ILE A 300 -13.91 -9.64 33.34
C ILE A 300 -13.20 -8.36 32.89
N ASP A 301 -12.35 -7.75 33.72
CA ASP A 301 -11.64 -6.51 33.36
C ASP A 301 -10.73 -6.71 32.15
N ARG A 302 -10.08 -7.88 32.06
CA ARG A 302 -9.23 -8.22 30.92
C ARG A 302 -10.05 -8.48 29.66
N VAL A 303 -11.14 -9.26 29.76
CA VAL A 303 -12.04 -9.49 28.61
C VAL A 303 -12.63 -8.18 28.12
N ARG A 304 -13.05 -7.29 29.03
CA ARG A 304 -13.57 -5.95 28.72
C ARG A 304 -12.55 -5.12 27.96
N GLY A 305 -11.33 -5.04 28.49
CA GLY A 305 -10.27 -4.27 27.87
C GLY A 305 -9.93 -4.80 26.48
N GLU A 306 -9.72 -6.11 26.31
CA GLU A 306 -9.46 -6.69 24.98
C GLU A 306 -10.60 -6.43 24.00
N THR A 307 -11.85 -6.59 24.45
CA THR A 307 -13.04 -6.35 23.64
C THR A 307 -13.11 -4.90 23.16
N LEU A 308 -12.91 -3.93 24.05
CA LEU A 308 -12.96 -2.51 23.70
C LEU A 308 -11.81 -2.09 22.79
N ASN A 309 -10.60 -2.63 23.02
CA ASN A 309 -9.45 -2.38 22.17
C ASN A 309 -9.69 -2.94 20.74
N LEU A 310 -10.23 -4.14 20.62
CA LEU A 310 -10.59 -4.73 19.32
C LEU A 310 -11.75 -3.99 18.64
N PHE A 311 -12.76 -3.59 19.40
CA PHE A 311 -13.89 -2.82 18.88
C PHE A 311 -13.44 -1.46 18.33
N LEU A 312 -12.53 -0.76 19.02
CA LEU A 312 -11.87 0.45 18.51
C LEU A 312 -11.16 0.19 17.17
N ALA A 313 -10.39 -0.89 17.08
CA ALA A 313 -9.66 -1.25 15.86
C ALA A 313 -10.61 -1.50 14.67
N GLY A 314 -11.70 -2.25 14.91
CA GLY A 314 -12.73 -2.52 13.93
C GLY A 314 -13.47 -1.25 13.51
N TYR A 315 -13.84 -0.41 14.46
CA TYR A 315 -14.54 0.86 14.21
C TYR A 315 -13.73 1.82 13.34
N ASP A 316 -12.46 2.05 13.67
CA ASP A 316 -11.61 3.01 12.94
C ASP A 316 -11.25 2.52 11.53
N THR A 317 -10.95 1.23 11.37
CA THR A 317 -10.59 0.65 10.06
C THR A 317 -11.72 0.82 9.05
N VAL A 318 -12.97 0.62 9.48
CA VAL A 318 -14.13 0.72 8.61
C VAL A 318 -14.53 2.20 8.37
N ARG A 319 -14.43 3.07 9.39
CA ARG A 319 -14.71 4.52 9.25
C ARG A 319 -13.80 5.19 8.23
N ILE A 320 -12.52 4.81 8.16
CA ILE A 320 -11.57 5.34 7.17
C ILE A 320 -12.04 5.06 5.74
N GLY A 321 -12.66 3.91 5.47
CA GLY A 321 -13.10 3.51 4.12
C GLY A 321 -14.15 4.41 3.48
N PHE A 322 -14.93 5.17 4.27
CA PHE A 322 -16.10 5.93 3.77
C PHE A 322 -15.95 7.46 3.75
N THR A 323 -14.91 8.02 4.36
CA THR A 323 -14.60 9.46 4.31
C THR A 323 -14.26 9.90 2.88
N GLU A 324 -14.37 11.18 2.49
CA GLU A 324 -13.93 11.65 1.16
C GLU A 324 -12.46 11.29 0.84
N ASN A 325 -11.60 11.35 1.86
CA ASN A 325 -10.21 10.89 1.79
C ASN A 325 -10.06 9.36 1.69
N GLY A 326 -10.99 8.62 2.30
CA GLY A 326 -11.18 7.18 2.13
C GLY A 326 -11.69 6.82 0.75
N ARG A 327 -12.59 7.63 0.19
CA ARG A 327 -13.09 7.54 -1.17
C ARG A 327 -12.01 7.92 -2.17
N GLU A 328 -11.07 8.82 -1.92
CA GLU A 328 -9.89 8.96 -2.79
C GLU A 328 -8.98 7.73 -2.70
N ALA A 329 -8.78 7.18 -1.49
CA ALA A 329 -8.00 5.96 -1.28
C ALA A 329 -8.68 4.70 -1.87
N THR A 330 -10.02 4.68 -1.98
CA THR A 330 -10.83 3.57 -2.56
C THR A 330 -11.38 3.86 -3.96
N LYS A 331 -11.33 5.11 -4.46
CA LYS A 331 -11.64 5.49 -5.87
C LYS A 331 -10.47 5.29 -6.80
N ARG A 332 -9.28 4.91 -6.31
CA ARG A 332 -8.33 4.18 -7.15
C ARG A 332 -8.93 2.79 -7.44
N CYS A 333 -9.89 2.77 -8.37
CA CYS A 333 -10.51 1.58 -8.90
C CYS A 333 -9.46 0.85 -9.77
N ILE A 334 -8.50 0.22 -9.09
CA ILE A 334 -7.72 -0.89 -9.62
C ILE A 334 -8.65 -2.11 -9.46
N ARG A 335 -9.25 -2.56 -10.57
CA ARG A 335 -10.14 -3.73 -10.65
C ARG A 335 -9.90 -4.43 -11.99
N PRO A 336 -10.04 -5.76 -12.09
CA PRO A 336 -9.38 -6.83 -11.34
C PRO A 336 -8.01 -7.16 -11.97
N VAL A 337 -7.18 -7.92 -11.25
CA VAL A 337 -6.03 -8.59 -11.89
C VAL A 337 -6.61 -9.50 -12.99
N ILE A 338 -6.06 -9.43 -14.21
CA ILE A 338 -6.59 -10.19 -15.37
C ILE A 338 -6.30 -11.68 -15.21
N ALA A 339 -5.19 -12.03 -14.57
CA ALA A 339 -4.77 -13.39 -14.26
C ALA A 339 -4.13 -13.45 -12.87
N GLY A 340 -3.91 -14.64 -12.32
CA GLY A 340 -3.18 -14.80 -11.06
C GLY A 340 -1.69 -14.38 -11.13
N SER A 341 -1.15 -14.27 -12.34
CA SER A 341 0.25 -13.96 -12.61
C SER A 341 0.53 -12.46 -12.72
N CYS A 342 -0.01 -11.82 -13.76
CA CYS A 342 0.23 -10.43 -14.09
C CYS A 342 -0.98 -9.80 -14.79
N GLY A 343 -0.94 -8.49 -14.97
CA GLY A 343 -1.97 -7.75 -15.70
C GLY A 343 -3.06 -7.15 -14.81
N ALA A 344 -3.31 -5.85 -14.94
CA ALA A 344 -4.44 -5.20 -14.29
C ALA A 344 -5.11 -4.17 -15.19
N ILE A 345 -6.43 -4.05 -15.13
CA ILE A 345 -7.17 -2.98 -15.81
C ILE A 345 -7.33 -1.80 -14.84
N ILE A 346 -6.90 -0.61 -15.26
CA ILE A 346 -7.09 0.63 -14.50
C ILE A 346 -8.29 1.37 -15.09
N LYS A 347 -9.26 1.71 -14.24
CA LYS A 347 -10.51 2.38 -14.63
C LYS A 347 -10.61 3.76 -13.97
N ASN A 348 -11.53 4.58 -14.51
CA ASN A 348 -11.89 5.89 -13.97
C ASN A 348 -10.70 6.86 -13.88
N ILE A 349 -9.81 6.83 -14.87
CA ILE A 349 -8.67 7.73 -14.98
C ILE A 349 -8.67 8.40 -16.35
N ASN A 350 -8.33 9.70 -16.36
CA ASN A 350 -8.20 10.47 -17.59
C ASN A 350 -6.72 10.67 -17.90
N LEU A 351 -6.23 10.01 -18.95
CA LEU A 351 -4.81 10.09 -19.33
C LEU A 351 -4.44 11.37 -20.08
N LYS A 352 -5.42 12.20 -20.47
CA LYS A 352 -5.17 13.48 -21.16
C LYS A 352 -4.57 14.56 -20.25
N ASN A 353 -4.78 14.43 -18.94
CA ASN A 353 -4.27 15.37 -17.94
C ASN A 353 -4.01 14.61 -16.64
N LEU A 354 -2.78 14.11 -16.48
CA LEU A 354 -2.36 13.37 -15.29
C LEU A 354 -1.81 14.30 -14.22
N ASP A 355 -2.35 14.19 -13.02
CA ASP A 355 -1.76 14.79 -11.83
C ASP A 355 -0.69 13.87 -11.20
N PRO A 356 0.23 14.41 -10.37
CA PRO A 356 1.26 13.60 -9.73
C PRO A 356 0.73 12.42 -8.89
N PRO A 357 -0.38 12.55 -8.13
CA PRO A 357 -1.00 11.41 -7.46
C PRO A 357 -1.38 10.26 -8.42
N ASN A 358 -2.01 10.56 -9.54
CA ASN A 358 -2.43 9.55 -10.52
C ASN A 358 -1.24 8.93 -11.24
N THR A 359 -0.22 9.71 -11.60
CA THR A 359 1.05 9.19 -12.14
C THR A 359 1.70 8.21 -11.17
N ASN A 360 1.80 8.55 -9.89
CA ASN A 360 2.36 7.65 -8.88
C ASN A 360 1.52 6.37 -8.71
N ALA A 361 0.19 6.47 -8.81
CA ALA A 361 -0.71 5.32 -8.76
C ALA A 361 -0.43 4.33 -9.90
N ILE A 362 -0.34 4.87 -11.13
CA ILE A 362 -0.11 4.10 -12.33
C ILE A 362 1.26 3.42 -12.24
N ARG A 363 2.31 4.14 -11.84
CA ARG A 363 3.65 3.56 -11.68
C ARG A 363 3.66 2.41 -10.67
N GLN A 364 3.04 2.60 -9.50
CA GLN A 364 2.94 1.52 -8.50
C GLN A 364 2.16 0.31 -9.04
N SER A 365 1.06 0.56 -9.76
CA SER A 365 0.28 -0.52 -10.39
C SER A 365 1.09 -1.27 -11.44
N LEU A 366 1.91 -0.58 -12.24
CA LEU A 366 2.81 -1.20 -13.20
C LEU A 366 3.84 -2.09 -12.50
N LEU A 367 4.53 -1.56 -11.49
CA LEU A 367 5.55 -2.29 -10.73
C LEU A 367 4.99 -3.53 -10.03
N GLN A 368 3.74 -3.46 -9.57
CA GLN A 368 3.07 -4.58 -8.90
C GLN A 368 2.58 -5.65 -9.88
N ASN A 369 2.04 -5.25 -11.03
CA ASN A 369 1.31 -6.15 -11.92
C ASN A 369 2.08 -6.51 -13.20
N GLY A 370 3.27 -5.94 -13.43
CA GLY A 370 4.10 -6.12 -14.62
C GLY A 370 3.54 -5.47 -15.89
N VAL A 371 2.24 -5.56 -16.11
CA VAL A 371 1.51 -4.95 -17.22
C VAL A 371 0.18 -4.39 -16.74
N ILE A 372 -0.21 -3.24 -17.28
CA ILE A 372 -1.47 -2.56 -16.96
C ILE A 372 -2.16 -2.08 -18.23
N PHE A 373 -3.48 -1.96 -18.15
CA PHE A 373 -4.33 -1.65 -19.28
C PHE A 373 -5.31 -0.53 -18.96
N PHE A 374 -5.59 0.30 -19.96
CA PHE A 374 -6.58 1.36 -19.88
C PHE A 374 -7.54 1.21 -21.05
N ARG A 375 -8.85 1.21 -20.78
CA ARG A 375 -9.88 1.19 -21.82
C ARG A 375 -10.31 2.60 -22.17
N ASP A 376 -10.82 2.77 -23.38
CA ASP A 376 -11.50 4.00 -23.85
C ASP A 376 -10.63 5.27 -23.76
N GLN A 377 -9.34 5.17 -24.09
CA GLN A 377 -8.38 6.29 -24.04
C GLN A 377 -8.13 6.88 -25.43
N ASP A 378 -9.04 7.74 -25.89
CA ASP A 378 -8.90 8.45 -27.16
C ASP A 378 -7.92 9.63 -27.04
N LEU A 379 -6.62 9.33 -27.00
CA LEU A 379 -5.53 10.31 -26.96
C LEU A 379 -5.12 10.72 -28.38
N SER A 380 -4.72 11.96 -28.61
CA SER A 380 -3.97 12.35 -29.81
C SER A 380 -2.51 11.83 -29.73
N PRO A 381 -1.73 11.82 -30.83
CA PRO A 381 -0.31 11.47 -30.76
C PRO A 381 0.48 12.31 -29.75
N GLN A 382 0.23 13.63 -29.69
CA GLN A 382 0.84 14.51 -28.68
C GLN A 382 0.45 14.09 -27.26
N GLN A 383 -0.85 13.89 -27.01
CA GLN A 383 -1.32 13.46 -25.68
C GLN A 383 -0.78 12.09 -25.28
N PHE A 384 -0.59 11.19 -26.25
CA PHE A 384 0.01 9.88 -26.01
C PHE A 384 1.48 10.02 -25.60
N LEU A 385 2.23 10.87 -26.29
CA LEU A 385 3.62 11.18 -25.93
C LEU A 385 3.70 11.83 -24.55
N ASP A 386 2.88 12.85 -24.28
CA ASP A 386 2.80 13.54 -22.99
C ASP A 386 2.51 12.54 -21.85
N PHE A 387 1.49 11.68 -22.02
CA PHE A 387 1.14 10.62 -21.09
C PHE A 387 2.34 9.72 -20.77
N THR A 388 3.03 9.21 -21.78
CA THR A 388 4.17 8.29 -21.59
C THR A 388 5.38 8.98 -20.96
N SER A 389 5.57 10.27 -21.21
CA SER A 389 6.69 11.07 -20.70
C SER A 389 6.63 11.27 -19.19
N HIS A 390 5.46 11.09 -18.56
CA HIS A 390 5.35 11.07 -17.10
C HIS A 390 6.05 9.88 -16.43
N PHE A 391 6.38 8.81 -17.18
CA PHE A 391 6.88 7.55 -16.61
C PHE A 391 8.34 7.25 -16.95
N GLY A 392 8.90 7.91 -17.95
CA GLY A 392 10.28 7.76 -18.41
C GLY A 392 10.53 8.58 -19.66
N GLU A 393 11.76 8.61 -20.15
CA GLU A 393 12.13 9.34 -21.37
C GLU A 393 11.73 8.53 -22.62
N PRO A 394 10.84 9.03 -23.50
CA PRO A 394 10.53 8.34 -24.76
C PRO A 394 11.72 8.35 -25.71
N VAL A 395 11.99 7.22 -26.36
CA VAL A 395 13.14 7.04 -27.27
C VAL A 395 12.72 6.65 -28.67
N GLU A 396 13.56 6.96 -29.66
CA GLU A 396 13.38 6.53 -31.04
C GLU A 396 13.68 5.03 -31.19
N TYR A 397 12.90 4.35 -32.01
CA TYR A 397 13.08 2.92 -32.22
C TYR A 397 14.18 2.67 -33.28
N PRO A 398 15.15 1.78 -33.05
CA PRO A 398 16.33 1.66 -33.92
C PRO A 398 16.05 1.25 -35.37
N PHE A 399 14.94 0.56 -35.66
CA PHE A 399 14.69 -0.08 -36.95
C PHE A 399 13.48 0.47 -37.72
N VAL A 400 12.68 1.35 -37.11
CA VAL A 400 11.42 1.83 -37.68
C VAL A 400 11.29 3.31 -37.36
N ASN A 401 11.14 4.12 -38.39
CA ASN A 401 10.94 5.57 -38.24
C ASN A 401 9.62 5.86 -37.49
N GLY A 402 9.63 6.94 -36.70
CA GLY A 402 8.39 7.45 -36.11
C GLY A 402 7.42 7.98 -37.16
N ILE A 403 6.18 8.22 -36.73
CA ILE A 403 5.15 8.84 -37.56
C ILE A 403 5.48 10.33 -37.80
N GLU A 404 4.89 10.90 -38.85
CA GLU A 404 5.06 12.31 -39.20
C GLU A 404 4.78 13.23 -38.00
N GLY A 405 5.73 14.14 -37.71
CA GLY A 405 5.68 15.06 -36.58
C GLY A 405 6.03 14.45 -35.21
N PHE A 406 6.10 13.12 -35.07
CA PHE A 406 6.35 12.42 -33.80
C PHE A 406 7.39 11.30 -33.96
N PRO A 407 8.70 11.62 -34.04
CA PRO A 407 9.75 10.63 -34.31
C PRO A 407 9.86 9.52 -33.24
N LYS A 408 9.42 9.80 -32.01
CA LYS A 408 9.42 8.87 -30.87
C LYS A 408 8.16 7.97 -30.79
N ILE A 409 7.22 8.11 -31.73
CA ILE A 409 6.01 7.28 -31.81
C ILE A 409 6.08 6.46 -33.09
N ILE A 410 6.27 5.15 -32.98
CA ILE A 410 6.26 4.28 -34.16
C ILE A 410 4.87 3.71 -34.43
N GLN A 411 4.63 3.34 -35.69
CA GLN A 411 3.43 2.63 -36.09
C GLN A 411 3.66 1.12 -36.15
N VAL A 412 2.97 0.38 -35.28
CA VAL A 412 2.89 -1.09 -35.37
C VAL A 412 1.73 -1.42 -36.31
N LEU A 413 2.05 -1.65 -37.57
CA LEU A 413 1.11 -1.93 -38.65
C LEU A 413 1.28 -3.36 -39.15
N LYS A 414 0.15 -4.05 -39.34
CA LYS A 414 0.04 -5.19 -40.24
C LYS A 414 -1.04 -4.89 -41.29
N LYS A 415 -0.68 -4.94 -42.57
CA LYS A 415 -1.60 -4.79 -43.70
C LYS A 415 -2.40 -6.08 -43.94
N GLU A 416 -3.51 -5.98 -44.66
CA GLU A 416 -4.46 -7.05 -44.95
C GLU A 416 -3.80 -8.21 -45.71
N ASN A 417 -2.90 -7.89 -46.63
CA ASN A 417 -2.18 -8.84 -47.48
C ASN A 417 -0.96 -9.49 -46.78
N GLU A 418 -0.46 -8.91 -45.69
CA GLU A 418 0.69 -9.43 -44.96
C GLU A 418 0.34 -10.71 -44.19
N ARG A 419 1.28 -11.66 -44.17
CA ARG A 419 1.14 -12.94 -43.47
C ARG A 419 1.86 -12.98 -42.13
N THR A 420 2.87 -12.15 -41.94
CA THR A 420 3.63 -12.02 -40.69
C THR A 420 3.16 -10.77 -39.93
N ASN A 421 3.09 -10.84 -38.61
CA ASN A 421 2.86 -9.66 -37.76
C ASN A 421 4.16 -9.20 -37.11
N PHE A 422 4.23 -7.91 -36.79
CA PHE A 422 5.37 -7.33 -36.10
C PHE A 422 5.51 -7.93 -34.70
N GLY A 423 6.70 -8.47 -34.39
CA GLY A 423 7.02 -9.07 -33.10
C GLY A 423 6.34 -10.42 -32.83
N GLY A 424 5.90 -11.16 -33.85
CA GLY A 424 5.19 -12.46 -33.76
C GLY A 424 5.96 -13.64 -33.14
N VAL A 425 6.59 -13.45 -32.00
CA VAL A 425 7.34 -14.43 -31.21
C VAL A 425 7.40 -13.96 -29.74
N TRP A 426 7.53 -14.86 -28.75
CA TRP A 426 7.69 -14.46 -27.34
C TRP A 426 8.99 -13.68 -27.12
N HIS A 427 8.90 -12.46 -26.59
CA HIS A 427 10.07 -11.61 -26.38
C HIS A 427 9.87 -10.51 -25.34
N SER A 428 11.00 -9.97 -24.87
CA SER A 428 11.08 -8.60 -24.34
C SER A 428 11.72 -7.72 -25.42
N ASP A 429 11.28 -6.47 -25.53
CA ASP A 429 11.71 -5.55 -26.58
C ASP A 429 13.22 -5.27 -26.50
N THR A 430 13.88 -5.41 -27.65
CA THR A 430 15.24 -4.92 -27.94
C THR A 430 16.30 -5.26 -26.88
N THR A 431 16.29 -6.50 -26.38
CA THR A 431 17.25 -6.98 -25.37
C THR A 431 18.69 -7.08 -25.87
N TYR A 432 18.95 -6.81 -27.15
CA TYR A 432 20.28 -6.72 -27.76
C TYR A 432 20.92 -5.32 -27.64
N LEU A 433 20.28 -4.38 -26.94
CA LEU A 433 20.85 -3.06 -26.64
C LEU A 433 21.59 -3.08 -25.30
N PRO A 434 22.67 -2.29 -25.11
CA PRO A 434 23.36 -2.15 -23.82
C PRO A 434 22.43 -1.79 -22.65
N GLU A 435 21.44 -0.93 -22.92
CA GLU A 435 20.41 -0.48 -21.98
C GLU A 435 19.03 -0.72 -22.62
N PRO A 436 18.48 -1.96 -22.52
CA PRO A 436 17.18 -2.27 -23.08
C PRO A 436 16.08 -1.40 -22.45
N PRO A 437 14.99 -1.09 -23.17
CA PRO A 437 13.90 -0.26 -22.68
C PRO A 437 13.36 -0.71 -21.33
N MET A 438 13.01 0.25 -20.46
CA MET A 438 12.33 -0.09 -19.21
C MET A 438 10.91 -0.55 -19.45
N ALA A 439 10.26 -0.01 -20.49
CA ALA A 439 8.87 -0.25 -20.76
C ALA A 439 8.50 0.11 -22.19
N SER A 440 7.37 -0.45 -22.61
CA SER A 440 6.73 -0.13 -23.88
C SER A 440 5.24 0.12 -23.63
N VAL A 441 4.70 1.04 -24.42
CA VAL A 441 3.31 1.47 -24.34
C VAL A 441 2.69 1.40 -25.72
N LEU A 442 1.57 0.69 -25.84
CA LEU A 442 0.82 0.51 -27.09
C LEU A 442 -0.57 1.13 -26.99
N LEU A 443 -0.97 1.87 -28.01
CA LEU A 443 -2.30 2.44 -28.17
C LEU A 443 -2.97 1.87 -29.44
N ALA A 444 -4.10 1.19 -29.26
CA ALA A 444 -4.88 0.62 -30.35
C ALA A 444 -5.62 1.68 -31.17
N ARG A 445 -5.53 1.63 -32.50
CA ARG A 445 -6.24 2.54 -33.41
C ARG A 445 -7.18 1.82 -34.37
N GLU A 446 -6.66 0.83 -35.06
CA GLU A 446 -7.41 0.04 -36.04
C GLU A 446 -7.21 -1.43 -35.67
N LEU A 447 -8.33 -2.14 -35.46
CA LEU A 447 -8.32 -3.51 -34.98
C LEU A 447 -9.12 -4.39 -35.95
N PRO A 448 -8.71 -5.66 -36.11
CA PRO A 448 -9.53 -6.65 -36.80
C PRO A 448 -10.82 -6.92 -35.99
N PRO A 449 -11.89 -7.45 -36.63
CA PRO A 449 -13.13 -7.80 -35.94
C PRO A 449 -12.93 -8.95 -34.93
N PHE A 450 -11.89 -9.76 -35.10
CA PHE A 450 -11.47 -10.84 -34.21
C PHE A 450 -9.95 -11.07 -34.33
N GLY A 451 -9.36 -11.72 -33.33
CA GLY A 451 -7.93 -11.99 -33.27
C GLY A 451 -7.07 -10.73 -33.05
N GLY A 452 -5.75 -10.90 -33.05
CA GLY A 452 -4.77 -9.83 -32.85
C GLY A 452 -4.57 -9.45 -31.39
N ASP A 453 -4.93 -10.34 -30.47
CA ASP A 453 -4.68 -10.21 -29.03
C ASP A 453 -3.17 -10.19 -28.72
N THR A 454 -2.83 -9.78 -27.51
CA THR A 454 -1.45 -9.83 -27.02
C THR A 454 -1.41 -10.62 -25.72
N MET A 455 -0.56 -11.63 -25.67
CA MET A 455 -0.27 -12.38 -24.46
C MET A 455 0.96 -11.78 -23.77
N PHE A 456 1.00 -11.86 -22.45
CA PHE A 456 2.09 -11.41 -21.60
C PHE A 456 2.48 -12.53 -20.64
N ALA A 457 3.74 -12.58 -20.20
CA ALA A 457 4.25 -13.59 -19.29
C ALA A 457 5.13 -12.97 -18.19
N ASP A 458 4.81 -13.26 -16.92
CA ASP A 458 5.52 -12.80 -15.74
C ASP A 458 6.85 -13.56 -15.54
N GLN A 459 7.97 -12.84 -15.70
CA GLN A 459 9.30 -13.44 -15.58
C GLN A 459 9.80 -13.52 -14.14
N TYR A 460 9.15 -12.86 -13.18
CA TYR A 460 9.38 -13.09 -11.76
C TYR A 460 8.82 -14.45 -11.36
N LEU A 461 7.55 -14.74 -11.68
CA LEU A 461 6.94 -16.01 -11.35
C LEU A 461 7.63 -17.17 -12.07
N ALA A 462 8.03 -16.98 -13.33
CA ALA A 462 8.84 -17.96 -14.03
C ALA A 462 10.17 -18.25 -13.29
N TYR A 463 10.85 -17.24 -12.76
CA TYR A 463 12.07 -17.44 -11.96
C TYR A 463 11.77 -18.10 -10.61
N GLU A 464 10.75 -17.63 -9.89
CA GLU A 464 10.35 -18.12 -8.57
C GLU A 464 9.91 -19.58 -8.59
N ALA A 465 9.34 -20.06 -9.70
CA ALA A 465 8.92 -21.44 -9.89
C ALA A 465 10.06 -22.43 -10.20
N LEU A 466 11.29 -21.94 -10.46
CA LEU A 466 12.45 -22.81 -10.68
C LEU A 466 12.86 -23.54 -9.40
N SER A 467 13.46 -24.73 -9.57
CA SER A 467 14.12 -25.43 -8.47
C SER A 467 15.30 -24.63 -7.93
N ASP A 468 15.64 -24.82 -6.65
CA ASP A 468 16.74 -24.07 -6.02
C ASP A 468 18.10 -24.32 -6.71
N GLY A 469 18.29 -25.52 -7.28
CA GLY A 469 19.47 -25.85 -8.08
C GLY A 469 19.55 -25.01 -9.37
N LEU A 470 18.45 -24.88 -10.11
CA LEU A 470 18.39 -24.02 -11.30
C LEU A 470 18.53 -22.54 -10.92
N LYS A 471 17.86 -22.09 -9.85
CA LYS A 471 18.02 -20.70 -9.37
C LYS A 471 19.49 -20.40 -9.06
N SER A 472 20.18 -21.33 -8.39
CA SER A 472 21.60 -21.19 -8.04
C SER A 472 22.49 -21.15 -9.28
N LEU A 473 22.25 -22.05 -10.24
CA LEU A 473 22.99 -22.08 -11.52
C LEU A 473 22.82 -20.77 -12.29
N LEU A 474 21.57 -20.36 -12.54
CA LEU A 474 21.26 -19.21 -13.40
C LEU A 474 21.63 -17.88 -12.75
N ASN A 475 21.44 -17.75 -11.43
CA ASN A 475 21.81 -16.55 -10.68
C ASN A 475 23.30 -16.53 -10.27
N GLY A 476 24.05 -17.61 -10.49
CA GLY A 476 25.46 -17.75 -10.14
C GLY A 476 26.44 -16.96 -11.02
N GLY A 477 25.95 -15.94 -11.73
CA GLY A 477 26.75 -15.13 -12.66
C GLY A 477 26.65 -15.58 -14.13
N LEU A 478 25.71 -16.48 -14.47
CA LEU A 478 25.50 -16.90 -15.85
C LEU A 478 24.94 -15.75 -16.70
N ARG A 479 25.55 -15.55 -17.87
CA ARG A 479 25.21 -14.49 -18.82
C ARG A 479 24.82 -15.09 -20.16
N CYS A 480 24.07 -14.34 -20.95
CA CYS A 480 23.58 -14.75 -22.26
C CYS A 480 23.82 -13.68 -23.31
N ILE A 481 24.04 -14.11 -24.54
CA ILE A 481 24.19 -13.24 -25.70
C ILE A 481 22.79 -13.00 -26.29
N GLN A 482 22.38 -11.74 -26.34
CA GLN A 482 21.17 -11.27 -26.97
C GLN A 482 21.51 -10.66 -28.32
N SER A 483 20.91 -11.16 -29.41
CA SER A 483 21.21 -10.74 -30.78
C SER A 483 19.98 -10.19 -31.49
N SER A 484 20.18 -9.12 -32.27
CA SER A 484 19.17 -8.59 -33.18
C SER A 484 18.98 -9.46 -34.42
N ALA A 485 19.89 -10.39 -34.71
CA ALA A 485 19.97 -11.12 -35.98
C ALA A 485 19.15 -12.43 -36.03
N LYS A 486 18.63 -12.90 -34.88
CA LYS A 486 17.99 -14.21 -34.81
C LYS A 486 16.80 -14.32 -35.77
N ALA A 487 16.79 -15.37 -36.59
CA ALA A 487 15.92 -15.51 -37.76
C ALA A 487 14.42 -15.28 -37.44
N ALA A 488 13.93 -15.84 -36.34
CA ALA A 488 12.54 -15.69 -35.93
C ALA A 488 12.14 -14.23 -35.65
N ALA A 489 13.01 -13.44 -35.01
CA ALA A 489 12.75 -12.03 -34.74
C ALA A 489 12.98 -11.15 -35.98
N SER A 490 14.02 -11.43 -36.76
CA SER A 490 14.32 -10.71 -38.00
C SER A 490 13.15 -10.75 -38.97
N LYS A 491 12.58 -11.95 -39.19
CA LYS A 491 11.46 -12.17 -40.10
C LYS A 491 10.21 -11.34 -39.76
N THR A 492 9.99 -11.04 -38.48
CA THR A 492 8.83 -10.24 -38.05
C THR A 492 8.96 -8.75 -38.37
N ARG A 493 10.16 -8.27 -38.71
CA ARG A 493 10.46 -6.86 -38.97
C ARG A 493 10.66 -6.56 -40.46
N GLU A 494 10.85 -7.56 -41.31
CA GLU A 494 11.16 -7.44 -42.75
C GLU A 494 10.23 -6.44 -43.46
N ASP A 495 8.91 -6.62 -43.36
CA ASP A 495 7.93 -5.74 -44.02
C ASP A 495 8.01 -4.29 -43.53
N ARG A 496 8.34 -4.06 -42.26
CA ARG A 496 8.42 -2.71 -41.68
C ARG A 496 9.74 -2.02 -41.99
N ILE A 497 10.85 -2.77 -42.02
CA ILE A 497 12.17 -2.27 -42.43
C ILE A 497 12.16 -1.90 -43.91
N ALA A 498 11.53 -2.73 -44.76
CA ALA A 498 11.37 -2.43 -46.18
C ALA A 498 10.57 -1.14 -46.40
N ASP A 499 9.49 -0.94 -45.65
CA ASP A 499 8.68 0.29 -45.71
C ASP A 499 9.43 1.53 -45.15
N SER A 500 10.36 1.37 -44.19
CA SER A 500 11.11 2.49 -43.57
C SER A 500 12.43 2.82 -44.25
N GLY A 501 12.98 1.91 -45.06
CA GLY A 501 14.26 2.09 -45.76
C GLY A 501 15.49 2.09 -44.85
N THR A 502 15.39 1.54 -43.64
CA THR A 502 16.45 1.59 -42.62
C THR A 502 17.47 0.46 -42.82
N GLN A 503 18.78 0.76 -42.79
CA GLN A 503 19.82 -0.28 -42.75
C GLN A 503 19.92 -0.87 -41.33
N THR A 504 20.08 -2.20 -41.23
CA THR A 504 20.17 -2.89 -39.95
C THR A 504 21.57 -3.39 -39.70
N ASP A 505 22.29 -2.75 -38.78
CA ASP A 505 23.51 -3.34 -38.23
C ASP A 505 23.13 -4.49 -37.28
N HIS A 506 23.91 -5.57 -37.35
CA HIS A 506 23.82 -6.66 -36.40
C HIS A 506 24.29 -6.16 -35.03
N MET A 507 23.41 -6.25 -34.04
CA MET A 507 23.69 -5.82 -32.66
C MET A 507 23.68 -7.04 -31.76
N GLU A 508 24.72 -7.17 -30.94
CA GLU A 508 24.82 -8.20 -29.92
C GLU A 508 25.22 -7.59 -28.59
N GLN A 509 24.59 -8.08 -27.53
CA GLN A 509 24.88 -7.63 -26.17
C GLN A 509 24.82 -8.79 -25.18
N SER A 510 25.80 -8.84 -24.28
CA SER A 510 25.80 -9.78 -23.14
C SER A 510 25.00 -9.20 -21.97
N HIS A 511 24.08 -10.00 -21.43
CA HIS A 511 23.25 -9.68 -20.26
C HIS A 511 23.17 -10.84 -19.26
N PRO A 512 22.94 -10.57 -17.96
CA PRO A 512 22.69 -11.64 -17.00
C PRO A 512 21.42 -12.43 -17.36
N VAL A 513 21.45 -13.75 -17.19
CA VAL A 513 20.29 -14.63 -17.45
C VAL A 513 19.17 -14.40 -16.44
N VAL A 514 19.53 -13.97 -15.22
CA VAL A 514 18.61 -13.52 -14.19
C VAL A 514 18.95 -12.07 -13.89
N ARG A 515 18.01 -11.15 -14.14
CA ARG A 515 18.21 -9.74 -13.80
C ARG A 515 17.53 -9.39 -12.48
N THR A 516 18.10 -8.41 -11.78
CA THR A 516 17.42 -7.75 -10.68
C THR A 516 16.67 -6.53 -11.21
N HIS A 517 15.39 -6.41 -10.84
CA HIS A 517 14.60 -5.24 -11.22
C HIS A 517 14.96 -4.04 -10.33
N PRO A 518 15.36 -2.89 -10.91
CA PRO A 518 15.99 -1.81 -10.15
C PRO A 518 15.07 -1.16 -9.10
N GLU A 519 13.76 -1.14 -9.35
CA GLU A 519 12.79 -0.48 -8.44
C GLU A 519 12.12 -1.44 -7.45
N THR A 520 12.05 -2.74 -7.76
CA THR A 520 11.32 -3.72 -6.92
C THR A 520 12.27 -4.66 -6.19
N GLY A 521 13.53 -4.76 -6.61
CA GLY A 521 14.52 -5.70 -6.07
C GLY A 521 14.23 -7.16 -6.41
N ARG A 522 13.13 -7.46 -7.12
CA ARG A 522 12.76 -8.83 -7.50
C ARG A 522 13.65 -9.33 -8.64
N LYS A 523 13.85 -10.65 -8.68
CA LYS A 523 14.65 -11.33 -9.70
C LYS A 523 13.75 -11.89 -10.80
N ALA A 524 14.08 -11.59 -12.05
CA ALA A 524 13.34 -12.04 -13.22
C ALA A 524 14.26 -12.79 -14.19
N LEU A 525 13.73 -13.82 -14.85
CA LEU A 525 14.43 -14.41 -15.99
C LEU A 525 14.52 -13.39 -17.14
N PHE A 526 15.72 -13.23 -17.71
CA PHE A 526 16.02 -12.26 -18.76
C PHE A 526 16.60 -12.94 -20.00
N VAL A 527 15.94 -14.02 -20.41
CA VAL A 527 16.18 -14.75 -21.66
C VAL A 527 14.86 -14.87 -22.41
N ASN A 528 14.91 -14.87 -23.73
CA ASN A 528 13.73 -15.03 -24.57
C ASN A 528 14.11 -15.69 -25.91
N VAL A 529 13.14 -16.38 -26.51
CA VAL A 529 13.37 -17.15 -27.73
C VAL A 529 13.70 -16.26 -28.93
N ALA A 530 13.26 -14.99 -28.93
CA ALA A 530 13.44 -14.07 -30.05
C ALA A 530 14.86 -13.50 -30.15
N HIS A 531 15.55 -13.30 -29.03
CA HIS A 531 16.83 -12.58 -29.00
C HIS A 531 17.96 -13.38 -28.35
N THR A 532 17.66 -14.31 -27.45
CA THR A 532 18.72 -15.05 -26.75
C THR A 532 19.29 -16.14 -27.65
N ASP A 533 20.58 -16.05 -27.94
CA ASP A 533 21.30 -16.94 -28.85
C ASP A 533 21.93 -18.11 -28.08
N ARG A 534 22.84 -17.78 -27.16
CA ARG A 534 23.62 -18.75 -26.36
C ARG A 534 23.99 -18.18 -24.98
N PHE A 535 24.50 -19.02 -24.09
CA PHE A 535 25.16 -18.55 -22.88
C PHE A 535 26.56 -18.03 -23.19
N GLU A 536 27.01 -17.00 -22.49
CA GLU A 536 28.36 -16.45 -22.65
C GLU A 536 29.40 -17.50 -22.26
N GLY A 537 30.35 -17.76 -23.16
CA GLY A 537 31.38 -18.79 -22.98
C GLY A 537 30.94 -20.22 -23.31
N TRP A 538 29.72 -20.41 -23.79
CA TRP A 538 29.19 -21.73 -24.20
C TRP A 538 28.98 -21.73 -25.71
N THR A 539 29.13 -22.89 -26.34
CA THR A 539 28.69 -23.08 -27.72
C THR A 539 27.15 -23.01 -27.81
N GLU A 540 26.62 -22.75 -29.00
CA GLU A 540 25.17 -22.83 -29.25
C GLU A 540 24.63 -24.24 -28.93
N GLU A 541 25.38 -25.28 -29.29
CA GLU A 541 25.00 -26.67 -29.04
C GLU A 541 24.88 -26.99 -27.54
N GLU A 542 25.84 -26.54 -26.72
CA GLU A 542 25.79 -26.69 -25.26
C GLU A 542 24.67 -25.86 -24.63
N SER A 543 24.39 -24.67 -25.17
CA SER A 543 23.39 -23.75 -24.62
C SER A 543 21.96 -24.19 -24.92
N ARG A 544 21.74 -24.76 -26.11
CA ARG A 544 20.42 -25.00 -26.68
C ARG A 544 19.48 -25.82 -25.79
N PRO A 545 19.87 -26.96 -25.17
CA PRO A 545 18.95 -27.75 -24.37
C PRO A 545 18.36 -26.98 -23.18
N LEU A 546 19.19 -26.20 -22.47
CA LEU A 546 18.76 -25.43 -21.32
C LEU A 546 17.96 -24.19 -21.74
N LEU A 547 18.38 -23.47 -22.79
CA LEU A 547 17.63 -22.33 -23.32
C LEU A 547 16.25 -22.75 -23.82
N GLU A 548 16.14 -23.83 -24.61
CA GLU A 548 14.86 -24.34 -25.07
C GLU A 548 13.94 -24.74 -23.91
N TRP A 549 14.50 -25.34 -22.86
CA TRP A 549 13.74 -25.67 -21.66
C TRP A 549 13.23 -24.41 -20.96
N LEU A 550 14.09 -23.40 -20.76
CA LEU A 550 13.73 -22.12 -20.15
C LEU A 550 12.66 -21.39 -20.96
N PHE A 551 12.78 -21.35 -22.29
CA PHE A 551 11.79 -20.71 -23.16
C PHE A 551 10.41 -21.35 -23.03
N ARG A 552 10.33 -22.69 -22.91
CA ARG A 552 9.06 -23.39 -22.68
C ARG A 552 8.52 -23.15 -21.27
N HIS A 553 9.41 -23.10 -20.27
CA HIS A 553 9.04 -22.84 -18.87
C HIS A 553 8.46 -21.43 -18.69
N GLN A 554 9.10 -20.40 -19.25
CA GLN A 554 8.74 -18.99 -19.07
C GLN A 554 7.35 -18.60 -19.61
N ILE A 555 6.75 -19.43 -20.46
CA ILE A 555 5.48 -19.17 -21.14
C ILE A 555 4.37 -20.15 -20.73
N GLN A 556 4.57 -20.90 -19.65
CA GLN A 556 3.54 -21.75 -19.09
C GLN A 556 2.28 -20.92 -18.75
N PRO A 557 1.05 -21.44 -18.99
CA PRO A 557 -0.19 -20.68 -18.84
C PRO A 557 -0.33 -19.98 -17.49
N GLU A 558 0.17 -20.61 -16.42
CA GLU A 558 0.19 -20.12 -15.04
C GLU A 558 0.93 -18.79 -14.89
N PHE A 559 1.91 -18.49 -15.76
CA PHE A 559 2.68 -17.25 -15.75
C PHE A 559 2.11 -16.19 -16.69
N THR A 560 1.05 -16.50 -17.44
CA THR A 560 0.58 -15.66 -18.54
C THR A 560 -0.72 -14.93 -18.25
N CYS A 561 -0.92 -13.80 -18.95
CA CYS A 561 -2.23 -13.19 -19.12
C CYS A 561 -2.45 -12.85 -20.61
N ARG A 562 -3.71 -12.65 -21.01
CA ARG A 562 -4.08 -12.34 -22.40
C ARG A 562 -4.95 -11.08 -22.43
N LEU A 563 -4.49 -10.08 -23.19
CA LEU A 563 -5.26 -8.90 -23.50
C LEU A 563 -6.00 -9.07 -24.83
N ARG A 564 -7.33 -9.04 -24.76
CA ARG A 564 -8.18 -8.79 -25.93
C ARG A 564 -8.30 -7.29 -26.17
N TRP A 565 -7.89 -6.85 -27.36
CA TRP A 565 -7.90 -5.43 -27.71
C TRP A 565 -9.32 -4.92 -27.98
N GLU A 566 -9.56 -3.69 -27.55
CA GLU A 566 -10.72 -2.87 -27.90
C GLU A 566 -10.20 -1.54 -28.46
N PRO A 567 -10.98 -0.82 -29.30
CA PRO A 567 -10.58 0.49 -29.81
C PRO A 567 -10.13 1.42 -28.68
N ASN A 568 -9.06 2.20 -28.91
CA ASN A 568 -8.50 3.13 -27.93
C ASN A 568 -8.06 2.49 -26.60
N THR A 569 -7.83 1.17 -26.57
CA THR A 569 -7.17 0.52 -25.43
C THR A 569 -5.69 0.86 -25.44
N ILE A 570 -5.15 1.14 -24.25
CA ILE A 570 -3.71 1.27 -24.01
C ILE A 570 -3.22 0.06 -23.21
N ALA A 571 -2.13 -0.54 -23.64
CA ALA A 571 -1.34 -1.48 -22.84
C ALA A 571 0.00 -0.83 -22.47
N PHE A 572 0.39 -0.92 -21.21
CA PHE A 572 1.66 -0.42 -20.70
C PHE A 572 2.30 -1.54 -19.90
N TRP A 573 3.40 -2.10 -20.39
CA TRP A 573 4.11 -3.18 -19.73
C TRP A 573 5.54 -2.81 -19.38
N ASP A 574 6.01 -3.38 -18.28
CA ASP A 574 7.37 -3.30 -17.81
C ASP A 574 8.23 -4.32 -18.56
N ASN A 575 9.03 -3.81 -19.49
CA ASN A 575 9.86 -4.61 -20.39
C ASN A 575 11.03 -5.30 -19.64
N ARG A 576 11.24 -4.95 -18.37
CA ARG A 576 12.28 -5.51 -17.50
C ARG A 576 11.86 -6.82 -16.86
N CYS A 577 10.56 -7.08 -16.73
CA CYS A 577 10.07 -8.28 -16.03
C CYS A 577 8.93 -9.01 -16.75
N VAL A 578 8.50 -8.52 -17.91
CA VAL A 578 7.43 -9.12 -18.71
C VAL A 578 7.93 -9.46 -20.12
N GLN A 579 7.62 -10.67 -20.58
CA GLN A 579 7.66 -11.01 -22.00
C GLN A 579 6.27 -10.85 -22.61
N HIS A 580 6.20 -10.63 -23.91
CA HIS A 580 4.93 -10.51 -24.64
C HIS A 580 4.96 -11.23 -25.98
N TYR A 581 3.76 -11.55 -26.48
CA TYR A 581 3.53 -12.24 -27.74
C TYR A 581 2.27 -11.72 -28.44
N PRO A 582 2.39 -10.99 -29.56
CA PRO A 582 1.25 -10.61 -30.39
C PRO A 582 0.78 -11.81 -31.21
N LEU A 583 -0.47 -12.25 -30.99
CA LEU A 583 -1.07 -13.35 -31.74
C LEU A 583 -1.30 -12.96 -33.19
N ASN A 584 -0.92 -13.84 -34.13
CA ASN A 584 -1.09 -13.63 -35.56
C ASN A 584 -2.29 -14.43 -36.12
N ASP A 585 -3.47 -14.26 -35.51
CA ASP A 585 -4.70 -15.02 -35.79
C ASP A 585 -5.77 -14.17 -36.52
N TYR A 586 -5.34 -13.16 -37.29
CA TYR A 586 -6.20 -12.17 -37.96
C TYR A 586 -5.82 -11.93 -39.44
N HIS A 587 -5.57 -12.99 -40.20
CA HIS A 587 -5.22 -12.88 -41.63
C HIS A 587 -6.34 -12.22 -42.45
N GLY A 588 -5.97 -11.43 -43.45
CA GLY A 588 -6.91 -10.70 -44.29
C GLY A 588 -7.41 -9.37 -43.69
N PHE A 589 -7.02 -9.05 -42.45
CA PHE A 589 -7.41 -7.81 -41.78
C PHE A 589 -6.20 -6.93 -41.46
N ARG A 590 -6.43 -5.62 -41.51
CA ARG A 590 -5.49 -4.60 -41.08
C ARG A 590 -5.53 -4.43 -39.57
N ARG A 591 -4.37 -4.19 -38.99
CA ARG A 591 -4.22 -3.84 -37.57
C ARG A 591 -3.18 -2.74 -37.43
N ARG A 592 -3.56 -1.62 -36.82
CA ARG A 592 -2.73 -0.44 -36.65
C ARG A 592 -2.72 0.01 -35.19
N MET A 593 -1.53 0.14 -34.63
CA MET A 593 -1.30 0.64 -33.28
C MET A 593 -0.16 1.67 -33.28
N LEU A 594 -0.14 2.51 -32.26
CA LEU A 594 0.97 3.41 -31.97
C LEU A 594 1.77 2.87 -30.80
N ARG A 595 3.09 2.87 -30.91
CA ARG A 595 3.98 2.44 -29.82
C ARG A 595 4.91 3.58 -29.42
N VAL A 596 5.05 3.77 -28.12
CA VAL A 596 6.14 4.52 -27.50
C VAL A 596 6.96 3.56 -26.67
N THR A 597 8.28 3.72 -26.73
CA THR A 597 9.25 2.95 -25.94
C THR A 597 9.96 3.92 -25.00
N LEU A 598 10.17 3.50 -23.75
CA LEU A 598 10.80 4.33 -22.71
C LEU A 598 12.24 3.85 -22.45
N ALA A 599 13.17 4.80 -22.35
CA ALA A 599 14.58 4.54 -22.03
C ALA A 599 14.71 3.70 -20.76
N GLY A 600 15.59 2.70 -20.80
CA GLY A 600 15.81 1.81 -19.66
C GLY A 600 17.19 1.92 -19.06
N ASP A 601 17.62 0.80 -18.47
CA ASP A 601 18.82 0.69 -17.66
C ASP A 601 19.61 -0.57 -18.05
N LYS A 602 20.90 -0.56 -17.74
CA LYS A 602 21.76 -1.73 -17.91
C LYS A 602 21.30 -2.85 -16.96
N PRO A 603 20.94 -4.05 -17.46
CA PRO A 603 20.54 -5.16 -16.60
C PRO A 603 21.69 -5.65 -15.72
N VAL A 604 21.42 -5.85 -14.42
CA VAL A 604 22.36 -6.31 -13.38
C VAL A 604 21.97 -7.63 -12.73
#